data_AF-A0A8B6FYU1-F1
#
_entry.id   AF-A0A8B6FYU1-F1
#
_cell.length_a   1.000
_cell.length_b   1.000
_cell.length_c   1.000
_cell.angle_alpha   90.00
_cell.angle_beta   90.00
_cell.angle_gamma   90.00
#
_symmetry.space_group_name_H-M   'P 1'
#
loop_
_entity.id
_entity.type
_entity.pdbx_description
1 polymer ?
#
loop_
_entity_poly.entity_id
_entity_poly.type
_entity_poly.pdbx_seq_one_letter_code
_entity_poly.pdbx_strand_id
1 'polypeptide(L)'
;MHEECIAKGDKLYVFWLFRFQPIIILAHPDTMKVVMRSNAPKTMIGPGYPFLVPWLGQSLLIANGPKWERNRKLLTPAFHFSILTGYFKLYNEVADVLL
;
A
#
# COMPACT_ATOMS: atom_id res chain seq x y z
N MET A 1 14.22 -9.17 -14.20
CA MET A 1 12.89 -9.81 -14.24
C MET A 1 11.73 -8.82 -14.34
N HIS A 2 11.41 -8.01 -13.32
CA HIS A 2 10.31 -7.02 -13.43
C HIS A 2 10.55 -5.99 -14.56
N GLU A 3 11.76 -5.45 -14.64
CA GLU A 3 12.14 -4.50 -15.70
C GLU A 3 12.20 -5.15 -17.10
N GLU A 4 12.60 -6.41 -17.19
CA GLU A 4 12.61 -7.17 -18.45
C GLU A 4 11.18 -7.47 -18.93
N CYS A 5 10.25 -7.78 -18.03
CA CYS A 5 8.84 -7.98 -18.36
C CYS A 5 8.16 -6.69 -18.81
N ILE A 6 8.53 -5.55 -18.21
CA ILE A 6 8.09 -4.22 -18.67
C ILE A 6 8.64 -3.94 -20.08
N ALA A 7 9.94 -4.19 -20.31
CA ALA A 7 10.56 -3.99 -21.62
C ALA A 7 9.94 -4.87 -22.71
N LYS A 8 9.43 -6.05 -22.35
CA LYS A 8 8.75 -6.99 -23.24
C LYS A 8 7.29 -6.61 -23.55
N GLY A 9 6.72 -5.65 -22.81
CA GLY A 9 5.33 -5.21 -22.98
C GLY A 9 4.28 -6.15 -22.37
N ASP A 10 4.69 -7.09 -21.51
CA ASP A 10 3.77 -8.01 -20.86
C ASP A 10 2.92 -7.27 -19.82
N LYS A 11 1.59 -7.35 -19.96
CA LYS A 11 0.66 -6.62 -19.09
C LYS A 11 0.63 -7.15 -17.65
N LEU A 12 0.84 -8.45 -17.53
CA LEU A 12 0.72 -9.22 -16.29
C LEU A 12 1.66 -10.41 -16.37
N TYR A 13 2.34 -10.72 -15.27
CA TYR A 13 3.12 -11.93 -15.16
C TYR A 13 2.99 -12.53 -13.75
N VAL A 14 3.26 -13.82 -13.64
CA VAL A 14 3.13 -14.57 -12.37
C VAL A 14 4.51 -14.87 -11.84
N PHE A 15 4.75 -14.45 -10.61
CA PHE A 15 5.94 -14.78 -9.84
C PHE A 15 5.59 -15.83 -8.78
N TRP A 16 6.26 -16.97 -8.80
CA TRP A 16 6.01 -18.02 -7.82
C TRP A 16 6.87 -17.80 -6.57
N LEU A 17 6.21 -17.52 -5.44
CA LEU A 17 6.87 -17.47 -4.15
C LEU A 17 6.96 -18.90 -3.59
N PHE A 18 8.19 -19.38 -3.39
CA PHE A 18 8.48 -20.77 -3.03
C PHE A 18 7.86 -21.77 -4.02
N ARG A 19 7.11 -22.78 -3.54
CA ARG A 19 6.54 -23.87 -4.33
C ARG A 19 5.03 -23.74 -4.57
N PHE A 20 4.31 -22.98 -3.75
CA PHE A 20 2.83 -23.11 -3.65
C PHE A 20 2.05 -21.79 -3.69
N GLN A 21 2.69 -20.63 -3.83
CA GLN A 21 2.00 -19.34 -3.78
C GLN A 21 2.32 -18.51 -5.03
N PRO A 22 1.44 -18.48 -6.04
CA PRO A 22 1.59 -17.59 -7.18
C PRO A 22 1.23 -16.15 -6.78
N ILE A 23 2.17 -15.24 -7.01
CA ILE A 23 1.99 -13.79 -6.86
C ILE A 23 1.82 -13.21 -8.26
N ILE A 24 0.67 -12.57 -8.48
CA ILE A 24 0.39 -11.87 -9.73
C ILE A 24 0.99 -10.47 -9.64
N ILE A 25 1.85 -10.13 -10.59
CA ILE A 25 2.47 -8.80 -10.68
C ILE A 25 1.93 -8.09 -11.92
N LEU A 26 1.42 -6.87 -11.71
CA LEU A 26 0.91 -6.01 -12.75
C LEU A 26 2.04 -5.06 -13.19
N ALA A 27 2.49 -5.18 -14.43
CA ALA A 27 3.56 -4.34 -14.97
C ALA A 27 3.00 -3.12 -15.73
N HIS A 28 1.77 -3.22 -16.25
CA HIS A 28 1.18 -2.18 -17.10
C HIS A 28 0.32 -1.17 -16.33
N PRO A 29 0.47 0.15 -16.59
CA PRO A 29 -0.25 1.19 -15.85
C PRO A 29 -1.77 1.10 -15.99
N ASP A 30 -2.29 0.77 -17.17
CA ASP A 30 -3.75 0.68 -17.37
C ASP A 30 -4.39 -0.42 -16.52
N THR A 31 -3.75 -1.60 -16.44
CA THR A 31 -4.24 -2.72 -15.63
C THR A 31 -4.13 -2.40 -14.14
N MET A 32 -3.03 -1.76 -13.74
CA MET A 32 -2.82 -1.31 -12.37
C MET A 32 -3.89 -0.29 -11.93
N LYS A 33 -4.25 0.65 -12.80
CA LYS A 33 -5.29 1.65 -12.56
C LYS A 33 -6.66 1.03 -12.32
N VAL A 34 -7.01 -0.03 -13.06
CA VAL A 34 -8.27 -0.76 -12.86
C VAL A 34 -8.30 -1.41 -11.47
N VAL A 35 -7.21 -2.09 -11.07
CA VAL A 35 -7.14 -2.76 -9.76
C VAL A 35 -7.10 -1.75 -8.62
N MET A 36 -6.33 -0.67 -8.72
CA MET A 36 -6.26 0.36 -7.68
C MET A 36 -7.57 1.14 -7.51
N ARG A 37 -8.35 1.33 -8.57
CA ARG A 37 -9.66 1.97 -8.52
C ARG A 37 -10.75 1.03 -8.02
N SER A 38 -10.52 -0.27 -8.05
CA SER A 38 -11.50 -1.23 -7.58
C SER A 38 -11.67 -1.14 -6.07
N ASN A 39 -12.92 -1.21 -5.60
CA ASN A 39 -13.24 -1.33 -4.16
C ASN A 39 -13.26 -2.80 -3.71
N ALA A 40 -12.48 -3.66 -4.38
CA ALA A 40 -12.39 -5.06 -4.01
C ALA A 40 -11.86 -5.20 -2.56
N PRO A 41 -12.36 -6.20 -1.80
CA PRO A 41 -11.84 -6.44 -0.46
C PRO A 41 -10.35 -6.78 -0.52
N LYS A 42 -9.58 -6.26 0.43
CA LYS A 42 -8.16 -6.57 0.55
C LYS A 42 -7.96 -8.07 0.76
N THR A 43 -6.99 -8.62 0.05
CA THR A 43 -6.66 -10.05 0.13
C THR A 43 -6.10 -10.39 1.51
N MET A 44 -6.74 -11.34 2.18
CA MET A 44 -6.28 -11.90 3.47
C MET A 44 -5.47 -13.20 3.26
N ILE A 45 -4.97 -13.41 2.04
CA ILE A 45 -4.24 -14.59 1.61
C ILE A 45 -2.87 -14.12 1.10
N GLY A 46 -1.79 -14.80 1.53
CA GLY A 46 -0.42 -14.45 1.19
C GLY A 46 0.29 -13.56 2.23
N PRO A 47 1.56 -13.18 1.98
CA PRO A 47 2.43 -12.56 2.98
C PRO A 47 2.18 -11.07 3.26
N GLY A 48 1.18 -10.45 2.61
CA GLY A 48 0.89 -9.01 2.73
C GLY A 48 0.12 -8.67 4.01
N TYR A 49 -1.18 -8.38 3.87
CA TYR A 49 -2.02 -7.96 4.99
C TYR A 49 -2.06 -8.93 6.18
N PRO A 50 -2.12 -10.28 6.01
CA PRO A 50 -2.14 -11.22 7.13
C PRO A 50 -0.94 -11.12 8.05
N PHE A 51 0.25 -10.80 7.52
CA PHE A 51 1.46 -10.61 8.32
C PHE A 51 1.36 -9.39 9.25
N LEU A 52 0.60 -8.37 8.85
CA LEU A 52 0.42 -7.14 9.61
C LEU A 52 -0.72 -7.22 10.64
N VAL A 53 -1.58 -8.25 10.57
CA VAL A 53 -2.74 -8.41 11.47
C VAL A 53 -2.35 -8.48 12.95
N PRO A 54 -1.33 -9.25 13.37
CA PRO A 54 -0.96 -9.33 14.78
C PRO A 54 -0.48 -7.99 15.37
N TRP A 55 0.08 -7.12 14.53
CA TRP A 55 0.68 -5.86 14.95
C TRP A 55 -0.34 -4.72 14.96
N LEU A 56 -1.15 -4.64 13.91
CA LEU A 56 -2.04 -3.49 13.66
C LEU A 56 -3.53 -3.81 13.87
N GLY A 57 -3.89 -5.08 14.04
CA GLY A 57 -5.27 -5.52 14.18
C GLY A 57 -6.15 -5.04 13.02
N GLN A 58 -7.35 -4.54 13.33
CA GLN A 58 -8.27 -3.96 12.34
C GLN A 58 -8.01 -2.47 12.11
N SER A 59 -6.76 -2.13 11.76
CA SER A 59 -6.33 -0.76 11.43
C SER A 59 -6.84 -0.27 10.08
N LEU A 60 -6.59 1.00 9.75
CA LEU A 60 -6.93 1.59 8.45
C LEU A 60 -6.28 0.82 7.28
N LEU A 61 -5.09 0.26 7.44
CA LEU A 61 -4.41 -0.47 6.36
C LEU A 61 -5.09 -1.81 6.05
N ILE A 62 -5.67 -2.46 7.06
CA ILE A 62 -6.24 -3.82 6.93
C ILE A 62 -7.76 -3.78 6.76
N ALA A 63 -8.43 -2.77 7.31
CA ALA A 63 -9.88 -2.63 7.25
C ALA A 63 -10.40 -2.58 5.80
N ASN A 64 -11.60 -3.14 5.59
CA ASN A 64 -12.29 -3.17 4.31
C ASN A 64 -13.65 -2.46 4.40
N GLY A 65 -14.15 -2.02 3.23
CA GLY A 65 -15.51 -1.50 3.07
C GLY A 65 -15.85 -0.31 3.97
N PRO A 66 -17.06 -0.27 4.57
CA PRO A 66 -17.54 0.89 5.34
C PRO A 66 -16.67 1.26 6.54
N LYS A 67 -16.05 0.27 7.19
CA LYS A 67 -15.15 0.50 8.32
C LYS A 67 -13.89 1.27 7.90
N TRP A 68 -13.33 0.91 6.74
CA TRP A 68 -12.20 1.61 6.16
C TRP A 68 -12.57 3.05 5.78
N GLU A 69 -13.70 3.23 5.09
CA GLU A 69 -14.14 4.54 4.62
C GLU A 69 -14.37 5.51 5.79
N ARG A 70 -15.06 5.05 6.83
CA ARG A 70 -15.28 5.82 8.06
C ARG A 70 -13.96 6.23 8.71
N ASN A 71 -13.06 5.26 8.93
CA ASN A 71 -11.78 5.54 9.57
C ASN A 71 -10.91 6.48 8.72
N ARG A 72 -10.95 6.38 7.38
CA ARG A 72 -10.24 7.27 6.47
C ARG A 72 -10.76 8.70 6.55
N LYS A 73 -12.08 8.89 6.55
CA LYS A 73 -12.70 10.24 6.67
C LYS A 73 -12.29 10.93 7.97
N LEU A 74 -12.21 10.18 9.07
CA LEU A 74 -11.78 10.72 10.36
C LEU A 74 -10.29 11.10 10.40
N LEU A 75 -9.43 10.32 9.73
CA LEU A 75 -7.98 10.52 9.76
C LEU A 75 -7.48 11.55 8.74
N THR A 76 -8.12 11.66 7.57
CA THR A 76 -7.69 12.58 6.49
C THR A 76 -7.45 14.04 6.93
N PRO A 77 -8.28 14.68 7.79
CA PRO A 77 -8.02 16.06 8.21
C PRO A 77 -6.74 16.20 9.06
N ALA A 78 -6.32 15.16 9.78
CA ALA A 78 -5.07 15.19 10.55
C ALA A 78 -3.81 15.19 9.66
N PHE A 79 -3.94 14.71 8.41
CA PHE A 79 -2.87 14.74 7.40
C PHE A 79 -3.04 15.90 6.40
N HIS A 80 -3.79 16.93 6.76
CA HIS A 80 -3.94 18.11 5.92
C HIS A 80 -2.60 18.88 5.83
N PHE A 81 -2.32 19.47 4.67
CA PHE A 81 -1.03 20.12 4.38
C PHE A 81 -0.62 21.17 5.42
N SER A 82 -1.57 21.95 5.92
CA SER A 82 -1.35 22.97 6.96
C SER A 82 -0.80 22.40 8.28
N ILE A 83 -1.17 21.17 8.62
CA ILE A 83 -0.68 20.48 9.82
C ILE A 83 0.72 19.94 9.54
N LEU A 84 0.91 19.30 8.37
CA LEU A 84 2.19 18.72 7.97
C LEU A 84 3.30 19.77 7.88
N THR A 85 3.00 20.97 7.39
CA THR A 85 3.97 22.07 7.31
C THR A 85 4.53 22.48 8.66
N GLY A 86 3.75 22.33 9.74
CA GLY A 86 4.22 22.61 11.09
C GLY A 86 5.27 21.61 11.60
N TYR A 87 5.27 20.39 11.07
CA TYR A 87 6.22 19.34 11.47
C TYR A 87 7.58 19.44 10.78
N PHE A 88 7.73 20.21 9.69
CA PHE A 88 9.02 20.32 8.99
C PHE A 88 10.14 20.86 9.86
N LYS A 89 9.86 21.83 10.72
CA LYS A 89 10.85 22.37 11.66
C LYS A 89 11.38 21.27 12.59
N LEU A 90 10.46 20.48 13.17
CA LEU A 90 10.82 19.36 14.05
C LEU A 90 11.58 18.28 13.30
N TYR A 91 11.20 17.95 12.07
CA TYR A 91 11.92 16.96 11.27
C TYR A 91 13.35 17.37 10.98
N ASN A 92 13.59 18.64 10.67
CA ASN A 92 14.94 19.16 10.45
C ASN A 92 15.76 19.14 11.74
N GLU A 93 15.18 19.58 12.87
CA GLU A 93 15.86 19.55 14.17
C GLU A 93 16.27 18.11 14.56
N VAL A 94 15.40 17.12 14.35
CA VAL A 94 15.70 15.71 14.63
C VAL A 94 16.74 15.15 13.66
N ALA A 95 16.69 15.54 12.39
CA ALA A 95 17.67 15.12 11.39
C ALA A 95 19.07 15.67 11.70
N ASP A 96 19.16 16.95 12.11
CA ASP A 96 20.43 17.60 12.49
C ASP A 96 21.06 17.01 13.76
N VAL A 97 20.27 16.43 14.67
CA VAL A 97 20.79 15.70 15.84
C VAL A 97 21.32 14.32 15.47
N LEU A 98 20.72 13.69 14.46
CA LEU A 98 21.08 12.34 14.03
C LEU A 98 22.31 12.32 13.11
N LEU A 99 22.49 13.37 12.30
CA LEU A 99 23.60 13.54 11.35
C LEU A 99 24.85 14.13 12.03
#